data_AF-A0A2G2G0W5-F1
#
_entry.id   AF-A0A2G2G0W5-F1
#
_cell.length_a   1.000
_cell.length_b   1.000
_cell.length_c   1.000
_cell.angle_alpha   90.00
_cell.angle_beta   90.00
_cell.angle_gamma   90.00
#
_symmetry.space_group_name_H-M   'P 1'
#
loop_
_entity.id
_entity.type
_entity.pdbx_description
1 polymer ?
#
loop_
_entity_poly.entity_id
_entity_poly.type
_entity_poly.pdbx_seq_one_letter_code
_entity_poly.pdbx_strand_id
1 'polypeptide(L)'
;MTPGKTTFGAILKVNGKLLLAFILGGLAWLVWPSKPEWWGFGVFSIIVGMAALRTSIDALITIAKLYAREKEFAAFTELLKPVTPSEMADKDALKAAGMTDE
;
A
#
# COMPACT_ATOMS: atom_id res chain seq x y z
N MET A 1 -12.21 -16.77 -3.19
CA MET A 1 -11.51 -15.67 -2.48
C MET A 1 -12.22 -14.37 -2.82
N THR A 2 -12.77 -13.66 -1.84
CA THR A 2 -13.53 -12.42 -2.07
C THR A 2 -12.59 -11.28 -2.52
N PRO A 3 -12.83 -10.66 -3.69
CA PRO A 3 -12.12 -9.46 -4.10
C PRO A 3 -12.59 -8.27 -3.23
N GLY A 4 -11.65 -7.43 -2.77
CA GLY A 4 -11.96 -6.10 -2.23
C GLY A 4 -11.73 -5.83 -0.73
N LYS A 5 -11.39 -6.80 0.13
CA LYS A 5 -11.36 -6.57 1.59
C LYS A 5 -10.01 -6.25 2.25
N THR A 6 -8.95 -5.88 1.50
CA THR A 6 -7.61 -5.66 2.12
C THR A 6 -7.06 -4.24 2.09
N THR A 7 -7.78 -3.26 1.56
CA THR A 7 -7.22 -1.90 1.37
C THR A 7 -7.16 -1.09 2.66
N PHE A 8 -8.20 -1.14 3.51
CA PHE A 8 -8.26 -0.32 4.73
C PHE A 8 -7.16 -0.67 5.73
N GLY A 9 -6.93 -1.96 6.01
CA GLY A 9 -5.89 -2.39 6.93
C GLY A 9 -4.47 -2.06 6.44
N ALA A 10 -4.25 -2.11 5.12
CA ALA A 10 -3.01 -1.71 4.49
C ALA A 10 -2.76 -0.20 4.63
N ILE A 11 -3.78 0.62 4.35
CA ILE A 11 -3.75 2.07 4.54
C ILE A 11 -3.46 2.42 6.01
N LEU A 12 -4.18 1.80 6.95
CA LEU A 12 -3.99 2.05 8.37
C LEU A 12 -2.58 1.68 8.83
N LYS A 13 -2.02 0.58 8.31
CA LYS A 13 -0.66 0.14 8.62
C LYS A 13 0.40 1.11 8.10
N VAL A 14 0.25 1.61 6.88
CA VAL A 14 1.18 2.61 6.31
C VAL A 14 1.09 3.92 7.09
N ASN A 15 -0.11 4.45 7.30
CA ASN A 15 -0.32 5.70 8.04
C ASN A 15 0.16 5.58 9.49
N GLY A 16 -0.08 4.46 10.16
CA GLY A 16 0.40 4.22 11.51
C GLY A 16 1.93 4.21 11.60
N LYS A 17 2.62 3.61 10.62
CA LYS A 17 4.10 3.64 10.57
C LYS A 17 4.63 5.06 10.31
N LEU A 18 4.01 5.81 9.41
CA LEU A 18 4.42 7.19 9.12
C LEU A 18 4.19 8.11 10.32
N LEU A 19 3.04 7.97 10.99
CA LEU A 19 2.75 8.72 12.22
C LEU A 19 3.75 8.38 13.32
N LEU A 20 4.06 7.08 13.51
CA LEU A 20 5.06 6.65 14.48
C LEU A 20 6.44 7.22 14.15
N ALA A 21 6.87 7.16 12.90
CA ALA A 21 8.13 7.73 12.46
C ALA A 21 8.20 9.24 12.73
N PHE A 22 7.10 9.97 12.47
CA PHE A 22 7.01 11.41 12.75
C PHE A 22 7.10 11.71 14.25
N ILE A 23 6.38 10.95 15.09
CA ILE A 23 6.43 11.11 16.55
C ILE A 23 7.85 10.84 17.06
N LEU A 24 8.50 9.77 16.61
CA LEU A 24 9.87 9.45 17.00
C LEU A 24 10.84 10.54 16.57
N GLY A 25 10.73 11.05 15.33
CA GLY A 25 11.56 12.16 14.86
C GLY A 25 11.34 13.45 15.66
N GLY A 26 10.10 13.77 16.01
CA GLY A 26 9.76 14.92 16.85
C GLY A 26 10.30 14.77 18.27
N LEU A 27 10.23 13.58 18.86
CA LEU A 27 10.82 13.30 20.18
C LEU A 27 12.35 13.41 20.16
N ALA A 28 13.00 12.89 19.11
CA ALA A 28 14.44 13.07 18.95
C ALA A 28 14.80 14.56 18.91
N TRP A 29 14.09 15.36 18.11
CA TRP A 29 14.31 16.80 18.05
C TRP A 29 14.08 17.50 19.40
N LEU A 30 13.00 17.16 20.11
CA LEU A 30 12.63 17.79 21.37
C LEU A 30 13.59 17.44 22.51
N VAL A 31 14.16 16.23 22.50
CA VAL A 31 15.12 15.76 23.50
C VAL A 31 16.56 16.21 23.18
N TRP A 32 16.77 16.90 22.06
CA TRP A 32 18.10 17.38 21.68
C TRP A 32 18.70 18.30 22.75
N PRO A 33 19.90 18.01 23.28
CA PRO A 33 20.46 18.77 24.38
C PRO A 33 20.94 20.14 23.92
N SER A 34 20.55 21.20 24.65
CA SER A 34 21.04 22.56 24.42
C SER A 34 22.38 22.84 25.12
N LYS A 35 22.79 21.98 26.06
CA LYS A 35 24.03 22.12 26.83
C LYS A 35 24.87 20.83 26.79
N PRO A 36 26.22 20.92 26.79
CA PRO A 36 27.10 19.76 26.70
C PRO A 36 27.00 18.80 27.90
N GLU A 37 26.65 19.33 29.07
CA GLU A 37 26.44 18.58 30.32
C GLU A 37 25.33 17.52 30.20
N TRP A 38 24.45 17.65 29.20
CA TRP A 38 23.28 16.80 28.96
C TRP A 38 23.53 15.79 27.82
N TRP A 39 24.78 15.40 27.61
CA TRP A 39 25.23 14.54 26.51
C TRP A 39 24.45 13.22 26.39
N GLY A 40 23.97 12.66 27.52
CA GLY A 40 23.16 11.44 27.54
C GLY A 40 21.84 11.59 26.76
N PHE A 41 21.20 12.77 26.82
CA PHE A 41 20.02 13.07 26.01
C PHE A 41 20.37 13.19 24.52
N GLY A 42 21.59 13.63 24.19
CA GLY A 42 22.10 13.63 22.82
C GLY A 42 22.20 12.22 22.24
N VAL A 43 22.78 11.29 22.99
CA VAL A 43 22.87 9.87 22.59
C VAL A 43 21.47 9.27 22.43
N PHE A 44 20.58 9.51 23.40
CA PHE A 44 19.21 9.03 23.33
C PHE A 44 18.45 9.59 22.11
N SER A 45 18.57 10.89 21.85
CA SER A 45 18.01 11.54 20.67
C SER A 45 18.50 10.89 19.37
N ILE A 46 19.80 10.57 19.27
CA ILE A 46 20.34 9.90 18.08
C ILE A 46 19.72 8.50 17.91
N ILE A 47 19.61 7.71 18.99
CA ILE A 47 18.99 6.38 18.95
C ILE A 47 17.53 6.47 18.49
N VAL A 48 16.76 7.41 19.05
CA VAL A 48 15.37 7.64 18.67
C VAL A 48 15.26 8.13 17.22
N GLY A 49 16.17 9.01 16.78
CA GLY A 49 16.25 9.49 15.40
C GLY A 49 16.54 8.35 14.41
N MET A 50 17.46 7.44 14.74
CA MET A 50 17.70 6.24 13.93
C MET A 50 16.46 5.32 13.87
N ALA A 51 15.74 5.18 14.98
CA ALA A 51 14.48 4.42 15.00
C ALA A 51 13.41 5.05 14.10
N ALA A 52 13.31 6.39 14.08
CA ALA A 52 12.43 7.13 13.18
C ALA A 52 12.78 6.89 11.70
N LEU A 53 14.07 6.93 11.35
CA LEU A 53 14.55 6.65 10.00
C LEU A 53 14.22 5.22 9.57
N ARG A 54 14.53 4.22 10.41
CA ARG A 54 14.19 2.81 10.13
C ARG A 54 12.69 2.63 9.89
N THR A 55 11.86 3.22 10.75
CA THR A 55 10.41 3.11 10.65
C THR A 55 9.88 3.76 9.36
N SER A 56 10.50 4.88 8.93
CA SER A 56 10.20 5.53 7.66
C SER A 56 10.53 4.64 6.46
N ILE A 57 11.70 4.00 6.46
CA ILE A 57 12.10 3.05 5.42
C ILE A 57 11.12 1.86 5.37
N ASP A 58 10.77 1.31 6.52
CA ASP A 58 9.80 0.20 6.61
C ASP A 58 8.41 0.60 6.10
N ALA A 59 8.02 1.87 6.24
CA ALA A 59 6.79 2.40 5.66
C ALA A 59 6.87 2.43 4.12
N LEU A 60 7.97 2.95 3.57
CA LEU A 60 8.21 2.99 2.12
C LEU A 60 8.24 1.60 1.49
N ILE A 61 8.91 0.63 2.12
CA ILE A 61 8.92 -0.76 1.66
C ILE A 61 7.49 -1.34 1.68
N THR A 62 6.69 -0.99 2.68
CA THR A 62 5.29 -1.46 2.77
C THR A 62 4.46 -0.88 1.63
N ILE A 63 4.64 0.41 1.31
CA ILE A 63 3.98 1.07 0.17
C ILE A 63 4.38 0.39 -1.15
N ALA A 64 5.67 0.17 -1.38
CA ALA A 64 6.17 -0.47 -2.59
C ALA A 64 5.58 -1.87 -2.80
N LYS A 65 5.50 -2.66 -1.72
CA LYS A 65 4.88 -4.00 -1.75
C LYS A 65 3.38 -3.95 -2.06
N LEU A 66 2.67 -2.97 -1.50
CA LEU A 66 1.25 -2.77 -1.78
C LEU A 66 1.02 -2.38 -3.24
N TYR A 67 1.82 -1.47 -3.76
CA TYR A 67 1.74 -1.03 -5.15
C TYR A 67 2.02 -2.18 -6.14
N ALA A 68 3.06 -2.99 -5.89
CA ALA A 68 3.35 -4.16 -6.70
C ALA A 68 2.17 -5.16 -6.72
N ARG A 69 1.58 -5.42 -5.55
CA ARG A 69 0.41 -6.29 -5.42
C ARG A 69 -0.80 -5.73 -6.17
N GLU A 70 -1.07 -4.43 -6.07
CA GLU A 70 -2.17 -3.79 -6.81
C GLU A 70 -1.95 -3.84 -8.33
N LYS A 71 -0.71 -3.66 -8.79
CA LYS A 71 -0.36 -3.79 -10.21
C LYS A 71 -0.62 -5.20 -10.75
N GLU A 72 -0.27 -6.23 -9.98
CA GLU A 72 -0.58 -7.62 -10.35
C GLU A 72 -2.10 -7.86 -10.41
N PHE A 73 -2.86 -7.38 -9.42
CA PHE A 73 -4.32 -7.48 -9.46
C PHE A 73 -4.94 -6.74 -10.64
N ALA A 74 -4.43 -5.56 -11.00
CA ALA A 74 -4.90 -4.83 -12.17
C ALA A 74 -4.70 -5.63 -13.47
N ALA A 75 -3.51 -6.22 -13.65
CA ALA A 75 -3.22 -7.08 -14.81
C ALA A 75 -4.13 -8.32 -14.86
N PHE A 76 -4.38 -8.97 -13.72
CA PHE A 76 -5.34 -10.09 -13.66
C PHE A 76 -6.78 -9.66 -13.92
N THR A 77 -7.19 -8.48 -13.46
CA THR A 77 -8.55 -7.97 -13.67
C THR A 77 -8.78 -7.56 -15.13
N GLU A 78 -7.73 -7.09 -15.81
CA GLU A 78 -7.77 -6.81 -17.24
C GLU A 78 -7.87 -8.11 -18.06
N LEU A 79 -7.13 -9.16 -17.69
CA LEU A 79 -7.25 -10.50 -18.29
C LEU A 79 -8.61 -11.16 -18.00
N LEU A 80 -9.18 -10.90 -16.83
CA LEU A 80 -10.48 -11.40 -16.40
C LEU A 80 -11.63 -10.44 -16.71
N LYS A 81 -11.42 -9.39 -17.51
CA LYS A 81 -12.53 -8.55 -17.97
C LYS A 81 -13.56 -9.50 -18.58
N PRO A 82 -14.75 -9.64 -17.97
CA PRO A 82 -15.77 -10.50 -18.55
C PRO A 82 -16.05 -9.91 -19.92
N VAL A 83 -15.87 -10.73 -20.96
CA VAL A 83 -16.44 -10.48 -22.27
C VAL A 83 -17.86 -10.04 -22.01
N THR A 84 -18.20 -8.81 -22.41
CA THR A 84 -19.52 -8.28 -22.09
C THR A 84 -20.56 -9.25 -22.66
N PRO A 85 -21.71 -9.48 -22.00
CA PRO A 85 -22.74 -10.37 -22.56
C PRO A 85 -23.15 -9.97 -23.99
N SER A 86 -22.98 -8.69 -24.35
CA SER A 86 -23.11 -8.15 -25.71
C SER A 86 -22.06 -8.64 -26.71
N GLU A 87 -20.85 -8.98 -26.27
CA GLU A 87 -19.80 -9.60 -27.10
C GLU A 87 -19.93 -11.13 -27.15
N MET A 88 -20.52 -11.78 -26.12
CA MET A 88 -20.84 -13.22 -26.19
C MET A 88 -22.11 -13.52 -26.98
N ALA A 89 -23.02 -12.56 -27.08
CA ALA A 89 -24.16 -12.58 -27.99
C ALA A 89 -23.79 -12.02 -29.37
N ASP A 90 -22.58 -12.33 -29.85
CA ASP A 90 -22.22 -12.05 -31.24
C ASP A 90 -23.18 -12.84 -32.13
N LYS A 91 -23.63 -12.23 -33.23
CA LYS A 91 -24.68 -12.82 -34.09
C LYS A 91 -24.32 -14.22 -34.57
N ASP A 92 -23.03 -14.50 -34.72
CA ASP A 92 -22.50 -15.81 -35.10
C ASP A 92 -22.74 -16.90 -34.03
N ALA A 93 -22.72 -16.55 -32.74
CA ALA A 93 -23.04 -17.49 -31.66
C ALA A 93 -24.53 -17.83 -31.60
N LEU A 94 -25.40 -16.85 -31.86
CA LEU A 94 -26.86 -17.05 -31.95
C LEU A 94 -27.25 -17.85 -33.20
N LYS A 95 -26.55 -17.64 -34.32
CA LYS A 95 -26.71 -18.43 -35.55
C LYS A 95 -26.22 -19.86 -35.39
N ALA A 96 -25.05 -20.07 -34.77
CA ALA A 96 -24.52 -21.42 -34.49
C ALA A 96 -25.39 -22.22 -33.51
N ALA A 97 -26.11 -21.54 -32.61
CA ALA A 97 -27.07 -22.15 -31.69
C ALA A 97 -28.47 -22.39 -32.32
N GLY A 98 -28.69 -22.04 -33.59
CA GLY A 98 -29.96 -22.21 -34.28
C GLY A 98 -31.10 -21.34 -33.73
N MET A 99 -30.77 -20.23 -33.06
CA MET A 99 -31.76 -19.36 -32.42
C MET A 99 -32.33 -18.29 -33.37
N THR A 100 -31.71 -18.04 -34.53
CA THR A 100 -32.19 -17.09 -35.54
C THR A 100 -31.86 -17.56 -36.97
N ASP A 101 -32.87 -17.57 -37.85
CA ASP A 101 -32.74 -17.77 -39.30
C ASP A 101 -32.85 -16.42 -40.02
N GLU A 102 -31.72 -15.73 -40.19
CA GLU A 102 -31.50 -14.69 -41.23
C GLU A 102 -29.99 -14.48 -41.44
#